data_AF-A0A9J7KKF3-F1
#
_entry.id   AF-A0A9J7KKF3-F1
#
_cell.length_a   1.000
_cell.length_b   1.000
_cell.length_c   1.000
_cell.angle_alpha   90.00
_cell.angle_beta   90.00
_cell.angle_gamma   90.00
#
_symmetry.space_group_name_H-M   'P 1'
#
loop_
_entity.id
_entity.type
_entity.pdbx_description
1 polymer ?
#
loop_
_entity_poly.entity_id
_entity_poly.type
_entity_poly.pdbx_seq_one_letter_code
_entity_poly.pdbx_strand_id
1 'polypeptide(L)'
;MSISGSPSKINVKKGRDPLANRRRCVRGLSTPQISGFYLIGVWNSLVCENRHFSSQAGWQQCLKGKTLHFMGDSTIRQWWEHFVRIMIMKETHIPEALHTTGPLLARDTVNNITVNFRMHGPPLRGSIGTFLLKYVTNIIDEIDGGPNDVVGITMWAHFTSYPVEVYRKRMEAVRAAIERLLHRSPETLVVIKSANTNIGNELISGDWLAHKLDLTMREMFRGMNVVLVDAWEMTNAQHWHKEYIHPAQDIVVQELEFLCSFICPL
;
A
#
# COMPACT_ATOMS: atom_id res chain seq x y z
N MET A 1 -12.51 -29.81 18.37
CA MET A 1 -13.22 -29.08 19.45
C MET A 1 -14.63 -28.82 18.97
N SER A 2 -15.64 -29.05 19.80
CA SER A 2 -17.05 -28.88 19.40
C SER A 2 -17.52 -27.53 19.96
N ILE A 3 -17.86 -26.58 19.09
CA ILE A 3 -18.42 -25.30 19.54
C ILE A 3 -19.95 -25.46 19.46
N SER A 4 -20.62 -25.35 20.61
CA SER A 4 -22.07 -25.40 20.70
C SER A 4 -22.67 -24.09 20.21
N GLY A 5 -23.49 -24.14 19.15
CA GLY A 5 -24.29 -23.02 18.64
C GLY A 5 -25.64 -23.52 18.14
N SER A 6 -26.64 -22.64 18.14
CA SER A 6 -27.98 -22.89 17.58
C SER A 6 -28.26 -21.89 16.45
N PRO A 7 -28.60 -22.36 15.23
CA PRO A 7 -28.65 -23.77 14.82
C PRO A 7 -27.27 -24.31 14.40
N SER A 8 -27.08 -25.63 14.62
CA SER A 8 -25.94 -26.49 14.25
C SER A 8 -24.73 -26.52 15.20
N LYS A 9 -24.39 -27.72 15.69
CA LYS A 9 -23.10 -28.04 16.32
C LYS A 9 -21.99 -27.95 15.26
N ILE A 10 -21.03 -27.04 15.43
CA ILE A 10 -19.88 -26.92 14.54
C ILE A 10 -18.79 -27.87 15.03
N ASN A 11 -18.49 -28.89 14.21
CA ASN A 11 -17.39 -29.80 14.46
C ASN A 11 -16.08 -29.21 13.92
N VAL A 12 -15.28 -28.58 14.79
CA VAL A 12 -13.97 -28.06 14.40
C VAL A 12 -12.95 -29.20 14.40
N LYS A 13 -12.54 -29.60 13.20
CA LYS A 13 -11.40 -30.51 12.98
C LYS A 13 -10.11 -29.68 12.88
N LYS A 14 -9.00 -30.22 13.36
CA LYS A 14 -7.69 -29.59 13.17
C LYS A 14 -7.38 -29.60 11.67
N GLY A 15 -7.37 -28.43 11.06
CA GLY A 15 -6.97 -28.24 9.66
C GLY A 15 -5.45 -28.32 9.49
N ARG A 16 -5.00 -28.25 8.23
CA ARG A 16 -3.59 -27.98 7.95
C ARG A 16 -3.25 -26.58 8.45
N ASP A 17 -2.05 -26.40 8.99
CA ASP A 17 -1.56 -25.08 9.38
C ASP A 17 -1.41 -24.23 8.10
N PRO A 18 -2.21 -23.16 7.91
CA PRO A 18 -2.16 -22.36 6.69
C PRO A 18 -0.87 -21.54 6.59
N LEU A 19 -0.09 -21.43 7.67
CA LEU A 19 1.18 -20.71 7.71
C LEU A 19 2.39 -21.64 7.52
N ALA A 20 2.18 -22.96 7.50
CA ALA A 20 3.24 -23.92 7.24
C ALA A 20 3.70 -23.85 5.77
N ASN A 21 5.03 -23.88 5.56
CA ASN A 21 5.66 -23.87 4.24
C ASN A 21 5.28 -22.65 3.36
N ARG A 22 5.03 -21.48 3.99
CA ARG A 22 4.86 -20.24 3.24
C ARG A 22 6.10 -19.96 2.40
N ARG A 23 5.89 -19.60 1.14
CA ARG A 23 6.96 -19.25 0.22
C ARG A 23 7.54 -17.88 0.57
N ARG A 24 8.80 -17.66 0.20
CA ARG A 24 9.44 -16.34 0.21
C ARG A 24 8.64 -15.33 -0.62
N CYS A 25 8.49 -14.11 -0.09
CA CYS A 25 7.83 -13.03 -0.81
C CYS A 25 8.65 -12.60 -2.03
N VAL A 26 8.00 -12.58 -3.19
CA VAL A 26 8.55 -12.14 -4.47
C VAL A 26 7.48 -11.35 -5.22
N ARG A 27 7.87 -10.52 -6.18
CA ARG A 27 6.94 -9.79 -7.05
C ARG A 27 6.18 -10.73 -8.00
N GLY A 28 5.00 -10.30 -8.46
CA GLY A 28 4.16 -11.05 -9.39
C GLY A 28 3.40 -12.22 -8.76
N LEU A 29 3.36 -12.33 -7.43
CA LEU A 29 2.56 -13.35 -6.76
C LEU A 29 1.06 -13.09 -6.94
N SER A 30 0.30 -14.15 -7.16
CA SER A 30 -1.16 -14.10 -7.12
C SER A 30 -1.63 -13.93 -5.67
N THR A 31 -2.45 -12.91 -5.42
CA THR A 31 -3.12 -12.74 -4.13
C THR A 31 -4.39 -13.60 -4.10
N PRO A 32 -4.54 -14.52 -3.13
CA PRO A 32 -5.77 -15.29 -2.96
C PRO A 32 -6.93 -14.38 -2.51
N GLN A 33 -8.16 -14.88 -2.58
CA GLN A 33 -9.35 -14.11 -2.19
C GLN A 33 -9.29 -13.63 -0.73
N ILE A 34 -8.77 -14.47 0.17
CA ILE A 34 -8.46 -14.10 1.55
C ILE A 34 -6.94 -14.02 1.65
N SER A 35 -6.40 -12.81 1.74
CA SER A 35 -4.95 -12.59 1.65
C SER A 35 -4.20 -12.81 2.97
N GLY A 36 -4.91 -12.89 4.09
CA GLY A 36 -4.36 -13.11 5.41
C GLY A 36 -5.39 -13.00 6.53
N PHE A 37 -4.90 -13.02 7.77
CA PHE A 37 -5.71 -12.83 8.96
C PHE A 37 -4.86 -12.26 10.09
N TYR A 38 -5.51 -11.67 11.09
CA TYR A 38 -4.85 -11.22 12.31
C TYR A 38 -4.80 -12.32 13.37
N LEU A 39 -3.61 -12.51 13.96
CA LEU A 39 -3.42 -13.31 15.15
C LEU A 39 -2.73 -12.44 16.20
N ILE A 40 -3.44 -12.13 17.30
CA ILE A 40 -2.92 -11.30 18.40
C ILE A 40 -2.38 -9.96 17.87
N GLY A 41 -3.17 -9.29 17.02
CA GLY A 41 -2.83 -7.99 16.43
C GLY A 41 -1.78 -8.03 15.30
N VAL A 42 -1.20 -9.19 15.00
CA VAL A 42 -0.17 -9.34 13.96
C VAL A 42 -0.77 -9.90 12.68
N TRP A 43 -0.49 -9.25 11.54
CA TRP A 43 -0.96 -9.74 10.24
C TRP A 43 -0.20 -10.98 9.80
N ASN A 44 -0.91 -12.05 9.49
CA ASN A 44 -0.36 -13.29 8.96
C ASN A 44 -0.81 -13.45 7.52
N SER A 45 0.11 -13.22 6.58
CA SER A 45 -0.18 -13.32 5.15
C SER A 45 -0.26 -14.77 4.70
N LEU A 46 -1.25 -15.06 3.85
CA LEU A 46 -1.40 -16.30 3.07
C LEU A 46 -0.78 -16.19 1.67
N VAL A 47 -0.28 -15.01 1.28
CA VAL A 47 0.40 -14.78 0.00
C VAL A 47 1.84 -15.34 0.06
N CYS A 48 2.56 -14.99 1.12
CA CYS A 48 3.96 -15.34 1.33
C CYS A 48 4.35 -15.14 2.80
N GLU A 49 5.57 -15.55 3.15
CA GLU A 49 6.10 -15.38 4.50
C GLU A 49 6.43 -13.92 4.78
N ASN A 50 5.53 -13.23 5.49
CA ASN A 50 5.68 -11.83 5.82
C ASN A 50 6.55 -11.59 7.06
N ARG A 51 7.30 -10.48 7.02
CA ARG A 51 8.21 -10.01 8.07
C ARG A 51 7.47 -9.20 9.11
N HIS A 52 8.09 -9.14 10.29
CA HIS A 52 7.74 -8.24 11.38
C HIS A 52 9.01 -7.63 11.97
N PHE A 53 8.92 -6.42 12.50
CA PHE A 53 10.06 -5.72 13.09
C PHE A 53 9.78 -5.34 14.54
N SER A 54 10.71 -5.68 15.43
CA SER A 54 10.64 -5.32 16.85
C SER A 54 11.44 -4.08 17.22
N SER A 55 12.20 -3.50 16.28
CA SER A 55 13.08 -2.35 16.54
C SER A 55 13.29 -1.47 15.31
N GLN A 56 13.60 -0.19 15.55
CA GLN A 56 13.97 0.78 14.51
C GLN A 56 15.16 0.30 13.66
N ALA A 57 16.17 -0.31 14.29
CA ALA A 57 17.35 -0.83 13.59
C ALA A 57 16.98 -1.90 12.55
N GLY A 58 15.96 -2.73 12.82
CA GLY A 58 15.45 -3.70 11.86
C GLY A 58 14.87 -3.04 10.60
N TRP A 59 14.07 -1.98 10.77
CA TRP A 59 13.54 -1.19 9.66
C TRP A 59 14.64 -0.54 8.83
N GLN A 60 15.59 0.14 9.50
CA GLN A 60 16.72 0.80 8.85
C GLN A 60 17.59 -0.18 8.07
N GLN A 61 17.84 -1.38 8.63
CA GLN A 61 18.61 -2.41 7.94
C GLN A 61 17.89 -2.95 6.70
N CYS A 62 16.56 -3.13 6.76
CA CYS A 62 15.76 -3.58 5.61
C CYS A 62 15.78 -2.56 4.47
N LEU A 63 15.67 -1.28 4.82
CA LEU A 63 15.53 -0.17 3.86
C LEU A 63 16.87 0.49 3.49
N LYS A 64 18.00 -0.01 4.02
CA LYS A 64 19.32 0.56 3.79
C LYS A 64 19.61 0.70 2.29
N GLY A 65 20.01 1.91 1.89
CA GLY A 65 20.31 2.24 0.50
C GLY A 65 19.10 2.34 -0.43
N LYS A 66 17.86 2.31 0.09
CA LYS A 66 16.63 2.36 -0.72
C LYS A 66 16.12 3.78 -0.92
N THR A 67 15.54 4.01 -2.09
CA THR A 67 14.73 5.19 -2.38
C THR A 67 13.29 4.76 -2.58
N LEU A 68 12.40 5.27 -1.74
CA LEU A 68 10.98 4.95 -1.75
C LEU A 68 10.22 6.13 -2.36
N HIS A 69 9.46 5.86 -3.41
CA HIS A 69 8.65 6.83 -4.14
C HIS A 69 7.18 6.49 -3.91
N PHE A 70 6.51 7.22 -3.02
CA PHE A 70 5.08 7.06 -2.80
C PHE A 70 4.29 8.11 -3.56
N MET A 71 3.29 7.66 -4.32
CA MET A 71 2.42 8.56 -5.06
C MET A 71 0.98 8.09 -5.05
N GLY A 72 0.06 9.01 -4.83
CA GLY A 72 -1.32 8.59 -4.67
C GLY A 72 -2.20 9.55 -3.93
N ASP A 73 -3.09 8.99 -3.10
CA ASP A 73 -3.95 9.75 -2.22
C ASP A 73 -3.40 9.81 -0.78
N SER A 74 -4.18 10.37 0.13
CA SER A 74 -3.80 10.50 1.54
C SER A 74 -3.56 9.16 2.26
N THR A 75 -4.03 8.03 1.71
CA THR A 75 -3.87 6.71 2.36
C THR A 75 -2.47 6.11 2.16
N ILE A 76 -1.76 6.43 1.07
CA ILE A 76 -0.33 6.10 0.94
C ILE A 76 0.58 7.18 1.52
N ARG A 77 0.08 8.41 1.70
CA ARG A 77 0.78 9.40 2.52
C ARG A 77 1.03 8.89 3.94
N GLN A 78 0.09 8.14 4.52
CA GLN A 78 0.30 7.51 5.83
C GLN A 78 1.53 6.60 5.84
N TRP A 79 1.87 5.89 4.75
CA TRP A 79 3.10 5.11 4.67
C TRP A 79 4.34 5.99 4.81
N TRP A 80 4.37 7.11 4.11
CA TRP A 80 5.45 8.10 4.23
C TRP A 80 5.56 8.62 5.66
N GLU A 81 4.45 9.09 6.26
CA GLU A 81 4.42 9.64 7.62
C GLU A 81 4.91 8.61 8.65
N HIS A 82 4.52 7.35 8.49
CA HIS A 82 4.91 6.27 9.38
C HIS A 82 6.38 5.89 9.22
N PHE A 83 6.90 5.80 7.99
CA PHE A 83 8.33 5.56 7.78
C PHE A 83 9.20 6.67 8.36
N VAL A 84 8.82 7.94 8.14
CA VAL A 84 9.53 9.10 8.70
C VAL A 84 9.56 9.03 10.22
N ARG A 85 8.44 8.71 10.86
CA ARG A 85 8.35 8.57 12.32
C ARG A 85 9.12 7.37 12.85
N ILE A 86 8.96 6.19 12.25
CA ILE A 86 9.60 4.93 12.69
C ILE A 86 11.13 5.05 12.63
N MET A 87 11.65 5.65 11.57
CA MET A 87 13.09 5.79 11.36
C MET A 87 13.67 7.11 11.88
N ILE A 88 12.83 8.00 12.42
CA ILE A 88 13.20 9.34 12.92
C ILE A 88 13.97 10.10 11.83
N MET A 89 13.40 10.15 10.63
CA MET A 89 14.04 10.75 9.46
C MET A 89 13.98 12.28 9.50
N LYS A 90 14.96 12.94 8.87
CA LYS A 90 14.94 14.40 8.71
C LYS A 90 14.14 14.77 7.46
N GLU A 91 13.06 15.51 7.65
CA GLU A 91 12.31 16.10 6.55
C GLU A 91 13.08 17.25 5.89
N THR A 92 12.94 17.36 4.57
CA THR A 92 13.46 18.46 3.77
C THR A 92 12.33 19.43 3.48
N HIS A 93 12.48 20.69 3.89
CA HIS A 93 11.53 21.74 3.56
C HIS A 93 11.54 22.00 2.04
N ILE A 94 10.36 21.89 1.42
CA ILE A 94 10.15 22.24 0.02
C ILE A 94 9.23 23.47 -0.01
N PRO A 95 9.67 24.60 -0.58
CA PRO A 95 8.85 25.80 -0.71
C PRO A 95 7.47 25.49 -1.31
N GLU A 96 6.44 26.13 -0.76
CA GLU A 96 5.03 26.04 -1.17
C GLU A 96 4.38 24.63 -1.12
N ALA A 97 5.12 23.60 -0.73
CA ALA A 97 4.58 22.26 -0.54
C ALA A 97 3.75 22.20 0.75
N LEU A 98 2.56 21.61 0.67
CA LEU A 98 1.72 21.35 1.84
C LEU A 98 1.95 19.92 2.33
N HIS A 99 2.04 19.71 3.64
CA HIS A 99 2.18 18.36 4.21
C HIS A 99 1.04 17.41 3.79
N THR A 100 -0.15 17.93 3.48
CA THR A 100 -1.30 17.12 3.07
C THR A 100 -1.23 16.62 1.63
N THR A 101 -0.53 17.32 0.73
CA THR A 101 -0.52 17.01 -0.73
C THR A 101 0.88 16.84 -1.33
N GLY A 102 1.92 17.24 -0.60
CA GLY A 102 3.31 17.18 -1.04
C GLY A 102 3.66 18.20 -2.14
N PRO A 103 4.81 18.04 -2.79
CA PRO A 103 5.78 16.95 -2.58
C PRO A 103 6.40 16.97 -1.17
N LEU A 104 6.63 15.78 -0.60
CA LEU A 104 7.33 15.59 0.67
C LEU A 104 8.59 14.76 0.45
N LEU A 105 9.62 15.02 1.25
CA LEU A 105 10.92 14.40 1.14
C LEU A 105 11.55 14.27 2.52
N ALA A 106 11.96 13.07 2.88
CA ALA A 106 12.69 12.79 4.11
C ALA A 106 13.91 11.89 3.85
N ARG A 107 14.97 12.09 4.64
CA ARG A 107 16.23 11.35 4.51
C ARG A 107 16.76 10.84 5.84
N ASP A 108 17.27 9.61 5.81
CA ASP A 108 18.20 9.06 6.80
C ASP A 108 19.57 9.00 6.10
N THR A 109 20.44 9.96 6.42
CA THR A 109 21.75 10.07 5.79
C THR A 109 22.74 9.02 6.27
N VAL A 110 22.50 8.40 7.43
CA VAL A 110 23.37 7.35 7.98
C VAL A 110 23.17 6.04 7.22
N ASN A 111 21.90 5.70 6.95
CA ASN A 111 21.54 4.47 6.25
C ASN A 111 21.30 4.66 4.75
N ASN A 112 21.48 5.87 4.23
CA ASN A 112 21.21 6.25 2.84
C ASN A 112 19.79 5.87 2.40
N ILE A 113 18.79 6.28 3.18
CA ILE A 113 17.37 6.01 2.91
C ILE A 113 16.71 7.32 2.52
N THR A 114 15.97 7.31 1.42
CA THR A 114 15.15 8.45 0.98
C THR A 114 13.69 8.02 0.86
N VAL A 115 12.77 8.80 1.40
CA VAL A 115 11.32 8.56 1.25
C VAL A 115 10.66 9.81 0.68
N ASN A 116 10.00 9.65 -0.45
CA ASN A 116 9.28 10.69 -1.16
C ASN A 116 7.78 10.41 -1.10
N PHE A 117 6.97 11.47 -0.99
CA PHE A 117 5.53 11.38 -1.19
C PHE A 117 5.03 12.50 -2.12
N ARG A 118 4.08 12.17 -3.01
CA ARG A 118 3.34 13.17 -3.77
C ARG A 118 1.89 12.76 -4.02
N MET A 119 0.98 13.71 -3.86
CA MET A 119 -0.41 13.51 -4.20
C MET A 119 -0.61 13.43 -5.73
N HIS A 120 -1.53 12.58 -6.18
CA HIS A 120 -1.89 12.49 -7.58
C HIS A 120 -2.64 13.75 -8.06
N GLY A 121 -2.46 14.08 -9.35
CA GLY A 121 -3.25 15.11 -10.03
C GLY A 121 -4.75 14.76 -10.15
N PRO A 122 -5.59 15.67 -10.67
CA PRO A 122 -7.05 15.56 -10.64
C PRO A 122 -7.64 14.23 -11.17
N PRO A 123 -8.77 13.75 -10.62
CA PRO A 123 -9.56 14.36 -9.53
C PRO A 123 -8.81 14.35 -8.20
N LEU A 124 -8.89 15.43 -7.44
CA LEU A 124 -8.13 15.62 -6.19
C LEU A 124 -9.08 16.15 -5.12
N ARG A 125 -8.98 15.63 -3.89
CA ARG A 125 -9.63 16.21 -2.72
C ARG A 125 -8.57 16.87 -1.84
N GLY A 126 -8.31 18.15 -2.07
CA GLY A 126 -7.29 18.91 -1.37
C GLY A 126 -6.80 20.11 -2.18
N SER A 127 -5.91 20.91 -1.57
CA SER A 127 -5.28 22.05 -2.24
C SER A 127 -3.85 21.71 -2.64
N ILE A 128 -3.47 22.04 -3.86
CA ILE A 128 -2.11 21.94 -4.36
C ILE A 128 -1.84 23.13 -5.27
N GLY A 129 -0.65 23.73 -5.17
CA GLY A 129 -0.22 24.76 -6.11
C GLY A 129 -0.20 24.18 -7.53
N THR A 130 -0.70 24.92 -8.51
CA THR A 130 -0.84 24.43 -9.90
C THR A 130 0.50 24.01 -10.50
N PHE A 131 1.60 24.69 -10.14
CA PHE A 131 2.97 24.35 -10.55
C PHE A 131 3.51 23.08 -9.88
N LEU A 132 2.90 22.63 -8.78
CA LEU A 132 3.20 21.36 -8.11
C LEU A 132 2.25 20.23 -8.56
N LEU A 133 1.33 20.47 -9.49
CA LEU A 133 0.44 19.43 -9.96
C LEU A 133 1.18 18.47 -10.91
N LYS A 134 1.15 17.17 -10.62
CA LYS A 134 1.63 16.12 -11.54
C LYS A 134 0.67 14.93 -11.54
N TYR A 135 0.46 14.32 -12.71
CA TYR A 135 -0.19 13.01 -12.75
C TYR A 135 0.80 11.93 -12.34
N VAL A 136 0.29 10.83 -11.76
CA VAL A 136 1.11 9.67 -11.37
C VAL A 136 1.92 9.13 -12.55
N THR A 137 1.37 9.16 -13.76
CA THR A 137 2.09 8.74 -14.97
C THR A 137 3.33 9.58 -15.25
N ASN A 138 3.25 10.91 -15.09
CA ASN A 138 4.41 11.80 -15.27
C ASN A 138 5.48 11.51 -14.22
N ILE A 139 5.07 11.30 -12.97
CA ILE A 139 6.00 10.97 -11.88
C ILE A 139 6.70 9.64 -12.18
N ILE A 140 5.95 8.61 -12.60
CA ILE A 140 6.52 7.32 -12.97
C ILE A 140 7.50 7.47 -14.13
N ASP A 141 7.16 8.23 -15.17
CA ASP A 141 8.03 8.42 -16.34
C ASP A 141 9.34 9.18 -16.01
N GLU A 142 9.35 9.98 -14.94
CA GLU A 142 10.55 10.70 -14.44
C GLU A 142 11.44 9.84 -13.54
N ILE A 143 10.98 8.67 -13.09
CA ILE A 143 11.79 7.75 -12.27
C ILE A 143 12.66 6.91 -13.19
N ASP A 144 13.98 7.02 -13.03
CA ASP A 144 14.95 6.14 -13.70
C ASP A 144 14.73 4.67 -13.29
N GLY A 145 14.53 4.47 -11.99
CA GLY A 145 14.33 3.17 -11.36
C GLY A 145 15.64 2.41 -11.13
N GLY A 146 15.54 1.25 -10.51
CA GLY A 146 16.69 0.38 -10.25
C GLY A 146 16.44 -0.61 -9.13
N PRO A 147 17.43 -1.45 -8.80
CA PRO A 147 17.31 -2.46 -7.74
C PRO A 147 17.11 -1.85 -6.33
N ASN A 148 17.34 -0.54 -6.18
CA ASN A 148 17.16 0.18 -4.92
C ASN A 148 15.91 1.06 -4.89
N ASP A 149 15.15 1.13 -5.98
CA ASP A 149 13.94 1.95 -6.06
C ASP A 149 12.69 1.13 -5.77
N VAL A 150 11.87 1.68 -4.88
CA VAL A 150 10.55 1.13 -4.53
C VAL A 150 9.50 2.17 -4.90
N VAL A 151 8.59 1.83 -5.82
CA VAL A 151 7.54 2.73 -6.30
C VAL A 151 6.20 2.24 -5.77
N GLY A 152 5.64 2.93 -4.77
CA GLY A 152 4.35 2.61 -4.18
C GLY A 152 3.23 3.52 -4.71
N ILE A 153 2.11 2.92 -5.12
CA ILE A 153 1.00 3.62 -5.78
C ILE A 153 -0.34 3.25 -5.13
N THR A 154 -1.19 4.25 -4.87
CA THR A 154 -2.63 4.05 -4.59
C THR A 154 -3.45 5.23 -5.09
N MET A 155 -4.68 5.03 -5.58
CA MET A 155 -5.47 6.14 -6.14
C MET A 155 -6.98 5.88 -6.08
N TRP A 156 -7.57 5.62 -4.92
CA TRP A 156 -8.99 5.25 -4.84
C TRP A 156 -9.83 6.32 -4.15
N ALA A 157 -9.30 6.94 -3.08
CA ALA A 157 -10.06 7.78 -2.15
C ALA A 157 -10.69 9.01 -2.82
N HIS A 158 -10.06 9.55 -3.85
CA HIS A 158 -10.56 10.73 -4.57
C HIS A 158 -11.52 10.38 -5.72
N PHE A 159 -11.57 9.11 -6.10
CA PHE A 159 -12.40 8.58 -7.18
C PHE A 159 -13.75 8.05 -6.70
N THR A 160 -13.98 7.94 -5.38
CA THR A 160 -15.26 7.49 -4.79
C THR A 160 -16.42 8.48 -4.96
N SER A 161 -16.25 9.54 -5.75
CA SER A 161 -17.32 10.45 -6.20
C SER A 161 -17.38 10.57 -7.73
N TYR A 162 -16.76 9.64 -8.45
CA TYR A 162 -16.67 9.64 -9.91
C TYR A 162 -17.17 8.30 -10.48
N PRO A 163 -17.66 8.29 -11.73
CA PRO A 163 -17.96 7.05 -12.43
C PRO A 163 -16.74 6.12 -12.50
N VAL A 164 -16.97 4.82 -12.39
CA VAL A 164 -15.91 3.79 -12.39
C VAL A 164 -15.09 3.84 -13.68
N GLU A 165 -15.69 4.26 -14.80
CA GLU A 165 -15.02 4.42 -16.09
C GLU A 165 -13.91 5.48 -16.04
N VAL A 166 -14.07 6.54 -15.25
CA VAL A 166 -13.02 7.56 -15.06
C VAL A 166 -11.83 6.95 -14.33
N TYR A 167 -12.11 6.16 -13.29
CA TYR A 167 -11.08 5.45 -12.56
C TYR A 167 -10.36 4.40 -13.42
N ARG A 168 -11.12 3.59 -14.18
CA ARG A 168 -10.57 2.59 -15.09
C ARG A 168 -9.58 3.21 -16.09
N LYS A 169 -9.98 4.28 -16.78
CA LYS A 169 -9.09 5.03 -17.70
C LYS A 169 -7.84 5.55 -17.01
N ARG A 170 -7.96 5.99 -15.75
CA ARG A 170 -6.79 6.44 -14.97
C ARG A 170 -5.84 5.27 -14.70
N MET A 171 -6.37 4.12 -14.28
CA MET A 171 -5.57 2.93 -14.00
C MET A 171 -4.94 2.32 -15.26
N GLU A 172 -5.60 2.38 -16.42
CA GLU A 172 -5.01 2.01 -17.72
C GLU A 172 -3.75 2.85 -18.04
N ALA A 173 -3.83 4.17 -17.84
CA ALA A 173 -2.68 5.04 -18.06
C ALA A 173 -1.53 4.77 -17.07
N VAL A 174 -1.86 4.52 -15.79
CA VAL A 174 -0.88 4.14 -14.76
C VAL A 174 -0.24 2.80 -15.09
N ARG A 175 -1.02 1.80 -15.52
CA ARG A 175 -0.51 0.51 -16.00
C ARG A 175 0.51 0.70 -17.11
N ALA A 176 0.19 1.47 -18.14
CA ALA A 176 1.11 1.72 -19.24
C ALA A 176 2.40 2.42 -18.79
N ALA A 177 2.32 3.33 -17.81
CA ALA A 177 3.51 3.98 -17.23
C ALA A 177 4.39 2.99 -16.44
N ILE A 178 3.78 2.10 -15.66
CA ILE A 178 4.49 1.03 -14.95
C ILE A 178 5.15 0.07 -15.93
N GLU A 179 4.47 -0.30 -17.03
CA GLU A 179 5.04 -1.15 -18.08
C GLU A 179 6.28 -0.48 -18.70
N ARG A 180 6.24 0.82 -18.99
CA ARG A 180 7.42 1.57 -19.44
C ARG A 180 8.54 1.58 -18.41
N LEU A 181 8.23 1.75 -17.12
CA LEU A 181 9.21 1.73 -16.03
C LEU A 181 9.88 0.36 -15.90
N LEU A 182 9.10 -0.71 -15.87
CA LEU A 182 9.63 -2.06 -15.75
C LEU A 182 10.35 -2.53 -17.01
N HIS A 183 10.01 -1.98 -18.19
CA HIS A 183 10.75 -2.23 -19.41
C HIS A 183 12.16 -1.61 -19.37
N ARG A 184 12.29 -0.35 -18.92
CA ARG A 184 13.60 0.33 -18.85
C ARG A 184 14.42 -0.05 -17.62
N SER A 185 13.76 -0.38 -16.51
CA SER A 185 14.41 -0.71 -15.24
C SER A 185 13.70 -1.88 -14.55
N PRO A 186 13.93 -3.11 -15.05
CA PRO A 186 13.20 -4.31 -14.62
C PRO A 186 13.50 -4.73 -13.18
N GLU A 187 14.48 -4.14 -12.50
CA GLU A 187 14.79 -4.42 -11.09
C GLU A 187 14.03 -3.53 -10.11
N THR A 188 13.35 -2.48 -10.60
CA THR A 188 12.49 -1.62 -9.78
C THR A 188 11.38 -2.44 -9.12
N LEU A 189 11.16 -2.24 -7.81
CA LEU A 189 10.04 -2.84 -7.10
C LEU A 189 8.83 -1.92 -7.19
N VAL A 190 7.82 -2.31 -7.97
CA VAL A 190 6.55 -1.57 -8.06
C VAL A 190 5.51 -2.23 -7.15
N VAL A 191 4.86 -1.43 -6.33
CA VAL A 191 3.89 -1.85 -5.32
C VAL A 191 2.59 -1.08 -5.51
N ILE A 192 1.50 -1.82 -5.60
CA ILE A 192 0.15 -1.28 -5.60
C ILE A 192 -0.44 -1.52 -4.23
N LYS A 193 -0.94 -0.46 -3.58
CA LYS A 193 -1.72 -0.55 -2.35
C LYS A 193 -3.20 -0.52 -2.70
N SER A 194 -3.95 -1.53 -2.25
CA SER A 194 -5.41 -1.61 -2.39
C SER A 194 -6.13 -0.48 -1.66
N ALA A 195 -7.45 -0.38 -1.87
CA ALA A 195 -8.27 0.50 -1.06
C ALA A 195 -8.28 0.07 0.43
N ASN A 196 -8.72 0.97 1.31
CA ASN A 196 -9.01 0.68 2.72
C ASN A 196 -10.54 0.63 2.91
N THR A 197 -11.02 -0.10 3.92
CA THR A 197 -12.41 0.00 4.39
C THR A 197 -12.66 1.32 5.13
N ASN A 198 -13.90 1.78 5.14
CA ASN A 198 -14.29 3.05 5.71
C ASN A 198 -15.80 3.11 6.03
N ILE A 199 -16.13 3.08 7.33
CA ILE A 199 -17.48 3.40 7.81
C ILE A 199 -17.61 4.92 7.93
N GLY A 200 -17.92 5.56 6.81
CA GLY A 200 -18.04 7.02 6.69
C GLY A 200 -19.28 7.47 5.93
N ASN A 201 -19.20 8.64 5.30
CA ASN A 201 -20.29 9.15 4.48
C ASN A 201 -20.37 8.33 3.17
N GLU A 202 -21.35 7.44 3.07
CA GLU A 202 -21.58 6.57 1.91
C GLU A 202 -21.67 7.32 0.58
N LEU A 203 -22.12 8.58 0.58
CA LEU A 203 -22.23 9.40 -0.63
C LEU A 203 -20.88 9.93 -1.12
N ILE A 204 -19.86 9.99 -0.26
CA ILE A 204 -18.56 10.60 -0.56
C ILE A 204 -17.43 9.55 -0.55
N SER A 205 -17.53 8.54 0.31
CA SER A 205 -16.48 7.54 0.55
C SER A 205 -17.08 6.20 1.01
N GLY A 206 -18.18 5.78 0.38
CA GLY A 206 -18.83 4.51 0.68
C GLY A 206 -18.03 3.29 0.25
N ASP A 207 -18.07 2.24 1.07
CA ASP A 207 -17.25 1.04 0.88
C ASP A 207 -17.66 0.23 -0.33
N TRP A 208 -18.93 0.26 -0.73
CA TRP A 208 -19.36 -0.42 -1.95
C TRP A 208 -18.63 0.09 -3.20
N LEU A 209 -18.53 1.41 -3.35
CA LEU A 209 -17.83 2.00 -4.48
C LEU A 209 -16.32 1.83 -4.31
N ALA A 210 -15.77 2.03 -3.11
CA ALA A 210 -14.35 1.80 -2.84
C ALA A 210 -13.92 0.37 -3.21
N HIS A 211 -14.71 -0.63 -2.83
CA HIS A 211 -14.50 -2.03 -3.19
C HIS A 211 -14.56 -2.25 -4.71
N LYS A 212 -15.53 -1.63 -5.40
CA LYS A 212 -15.61 -1.72 -6.87
C LYS A 212 -14.39 -1.11 -7.56
N LEU A 213 -13.86 0.00 -7.04
CA LEU A 213 -12.60 0.57 -7.52
C LEU A 213 -11.43 -0.39 -7.21
N ASP A 214 -11.38 -0.96 -6.02
CA ASP A 214 -10.35 -1.95 -5.65
C ASP A 214 -10.33 -3.16 -6.58
N LEU A 215 -11.50 -3.75 -6.87
CA LEU A 215 -11.62 -4.86 -7.83
C LEU A 215 -11.18 -4.45 -9.25
N THR A 216 -11.52 -3.23 -9.67
CA THR A 216 -11.07 -2.68 -10.97
C THR A 216 -9.55 -2.53 -11.01
N MET A 217 -8.94 -2.09 -9.91
CA MET A 217 -7.48 -1.99 -9.77
C MET A 217 -6.82 -3.37 -9.83
N ARG A 218 -7.34 -4.35 -9.07
CA ARG A 218 -6.82 -5.73 -9.08
C ARG A 218 -6.87 -6.33 -10.47
N GLU A 219 -7.96 -6.15 -11.19
CA GLU A 219 -8.07 -6.57 -12.59
C GLU A 219 -7.04 -5.84 -13.47
N MET A 220 -6.90 -4.53 -13.30
CA MET A 220 -5.97 -3.72 -14.08
C MET A 220 -4.52 -4.17 -13.91
N PHE A 221 -4.09 -4.59 -12.71
CA PHE A 221 -2.70 -4.98 -12.47
C PHE A 221 -2.49 -6.50 -12.48
N ARG A 222 -3.53 -7.28 -12.75
CA ARG A 222 -3.45 -8.74 -12.84
C ARG A 222 -2.42 -9.17 -13.89
N GLY A 223 -1.55 -10.10 -13.51
CA GLY A 223 -0.51 -10.67 -14.36
C GLY A 223 0.71 -9.78 -14.56
N MET A 224 0.74 -8.56 -13.99
CA MET A 224 1.94 -7.72 -14.02
C MET A 224 2.95 -8.16 -12.96
N ASN A 225 4.22 -7.89 -13.21
CA ASN A 225 5.31 -8.15 -12.27
C ASN A 225 5.38 -7.08 -11.15
N VAL A 226 4.28 -6.89 -10.43
CA VAL A 226 4.11 -5.93 -9.34
C VAL A 226 3.77 -6.65 -8.04
N VAL A 227 3.84 -5.94 -6.91
CA VAL A 227 3.36 -6.41 -5.61
C VAL A 227 2.00 -5.77 -5.32
N LEU A 228 1.08 -6.54 -4.76
CA LEU A 228 -0.15 -6.00 -4.17
C LEU A 228 -0.05 -6.07 -2.64
N VAL A 229 -0.03 -4.90 -1.99
CA VAL A 229 -0.27 -4.81 -0.54
C VAL A 229 -1.78 -4.65 -0.34
N ASP A 230 -2.39 -5.73 0.16
CA ASP A 230 -3.82 -5.86 0.32
C ASP A 230 -4.31 -5.22 1.64
N ALA A 231 -4.22 -3.89 1.69
CA ALA A 231 -4.74 -3.08 2.78
C ALA A 231 -6.26 -3.24 2.97
N TRP A 232 -7.00 -3.65 1.94
CA TRP A 232 -8.45 -3.88 2.03
C TRP A 232 -8.71 -5.04 2.97
N GLU A 233 -8.05 -6.18 2.75
CA GLU A 233 -8.17 -7.35 3.62
C GLU A 233 -7.65 -7.07 5.04
N MET A 234 -6.59 -6.28 5.19
CA MET A 234 -6.11 -5.86 6.52
C MET A 234 -7.16 -5.00 7.26
N THR A 235 -7.71 -3.99 6.60
CA THR A 235 -8.70 -3.08 7.23
C THR A 235 -10.08 -3.71 7.41
N ASN A 236 -10.40 -4.75 6.63
CA ASN A 236 -11.62 -5.55 6.78
C ASN A 236 -11.49 -6.64 7.86
N ALA A 237 -10.31 -7.25 8.03
CA ALA A 237 -10.09 -8.33 8.99
C ALA A 237 -9.84 -7.83 10.43
N GLN A 238 -9.49 -6.56 10.60
CA GLN A 238 -9.34 -5.97 11.93
C GLN A 238 -10.72 -5.82 12.61
N HIS A 239 -10.78 -6.06 13.92
CA HIS A 239 -12.04 -6.04 14.69
C HIS A 239 -11.96 -5.19 15.97
N TRP A 240 -10.86 -4.45 16.16
CA TRP A 240 -10.61 -3.67 17.38
C TRP A 240 -10.57 -2.16 17.14
N HIS A 241 -10.48 -1.73 15.88
CA HIS A 241 -10.66 -0.34 15.48
C HIS A 241 -11.96 -0.17 14.70
N LYS A 242 -12.49 1.04 14.74
CA LYS A 242 -13.50 1.43 13.77
C LYS A 242 -12.85 1.63 12.41
N GLU A 243 -13.54 1.21 11.37
CA GLU A 243 -13.09 1.38 9.99
C GLU A 243 -13.10 2.86 9.61
N TYR A 244 -11.94 3.34 9.20
CA TYR A 244 -11.71 4.71 8.76
C TYR A 244 -10.81 4.68 7.53
N ILE A 245 -11.09 5.59 6.58
CA ILE A 245 -10.27 5.77 5.38
C ILE A 245 -8.77 5.90 5.67
N HIS A 246 -8.44 6.49 6.83
CA HIS A 246 -7.12 6.51 7.44
C HIS A 246 -7.10 5.53 8.62
N PRO A 247 -6.63 4.28 8.42
CA PRO A 247 -6.60 3.28 9.48
C PRO A 247 -5.69 3.70 10.62
N ALA A 248 -5.89 3.06 11.77
CA ALA A 248 -5.05 3.25 12.93
C ALA A 248 -3.59 2.84 12.66
N GLN A 249 -2.69 3.42 13.45
CA GLN A 249 -1.24 3.30 13.25
C GLN A 249 -0.76 1.84 13.21
N ASP A 250 -1.26 0.98 14.08
CA ASP A 250 -0.93 -0.44 14.13
C ASP A 250 -1.28 -1.14 12.82
N ILE A 251 -2.43 -0.84 12.21
CA ILE A 251 -2.80 -1.38 10.89
C ILE A 251 -1.83 -0.88 9.81
N VAL A 252 -1.52 0.42 9.78
CA VAL A 252 -0.56 0.98 8.81
C VAL A 252 0.83 0.36 8.98
N VAL A 253 1.28 0.11 10.21
CA VAL A 253 2.55 -0.61 10.46
C VAL A 253 2.51 -2.00 9.84
N GLN A 254 1.40 -2.73 9.94
CA GLN A 254 1.28 -4.06 9.33
C GLN A 254 1.30 -4.01 7.79
N GLU A 255 0.72 -2.98 7.17
CA GLU A 255 0.86 -2.72 5.73
C GLU A 255 2.33 -2.52 5.34
N LEU A 256 3.08 -1.72 6.13
CA LEU A 256 4.50 -1.45 5.90
C LEU A 256 5.40 -2.67 6.13
N GLU A 257 5.09 -3.49 7.13
CA GLU A 257 5.79 -4.75 7.40
C GLU A 257 5.61 -5.72 6.23
N PHE A 258 4.39 -5.81 5.70
CA PHE A 258 4.12 -6.61 4.52
C PHE A 258 4.84 -6.07 3.28
N LEU A 259 4.82 -4.75 3.05
CA LEU A 259 5.64 -4.10 2.01
C LEU A 259 7.12 -4.50 2.14
N CYS A 260 7.71 -4.34 3.32
CA CYS A 260 9.11 -4.68 3.60
C CYS A 260 9.42 -6.16 3.41
N SER A 261 8.42 -7.04 3.47
CA SER A 261 8.59 -8.47 3.16
C SER A 261 9.01 -8.71 1.71
N PHE A 262 8.71 -7.78 0.79
CA PHE A 262 9.18 -7.83 -0.60
C PHE A 262 10.48 -7.06 -0.82
N ILE A 263 10.78 -6.06 0.01
CA ILE A 263 12.02 -5.26 -0.08
C ILE A 263 13.22 -6.04 0.46
N CYS A 264 13.04 -6.74 1.59
CA CYS A 264 14.09 -7.51 2.26
C CYS A 264 13.57 -8.91 2.68
N PRO A 265 13.16 -9.79 1.75
CA PRO A 265 12.46 -11.03 2.09
C PRO A 265 13.30 -11.96 2.97
N LEU A 266 12.63 -12.68 3.90
CA LEU A 266 13.23 -13.69 4.78
C LEU A 266 13.99 -14.78 4.01
#